data_AF-A0A0R1U925-F1
#
_entry.id   AF-A0A0R1U925-F1
#
_cell.length_a   1.000
_cell.length_b   1.000
_cell.length_c   1.000
_cell.angle_alpha   90.00
_cell.angle_beta   90.00
_cell.angle_gamma   90.00
#
_symmetry.space_group_name_H-M   'P 1'
#
loop_
_entity.id
_entity.type
_entity.pdbx_description
1 polymer ?
#
loop_
_entity_poly.entity_id
_entity_poly.type
_entity_poly.pdbx_seq_one_letter_code
_entity_poly.pdbx_strand_id
1 'polypeptide(L)'
;MVRNGYNTIPTPVDQYSGQIVYRGVHDSDGVTADEFIEKLKTTSLMISGADSSSKGRGAYFSEDDFQAQMHSLRGANSKVTEWGINSKAKVLDIIDSSKMLANLENITDKNSVMDYNHEIVGILSGYDIIKMGATLNVLNLEVVEWLKSSR
;
A
#
# COMPACT_ATOMS: atom_id res chain seq x y z
N MET A 1 -21.35 -8.00 1.65
CA MET A 1 -20.33 -8.53 0.73
C MET A 1 -19.03 -8.64 1.52
N VAL A 2 -18.55 -9.84 1.80
CA VAL A 2 -17.31 -10.04 2.57
C VAL A 2 -16.14 -9.71 1.67
N ARG A 3 -15.40 -8.64 1.97
CA ARG A 3 -14.20 -8.24 1.22
C ARG A 3 -13.04 -9.14 1.67
N ASN A 4 -12.97 -10.35 1.12
CA ASN A 4 -11.87 -11.27 1.37
C ASN A 4 -10.55 -10.61 0.92
N GLY A 5 -9.57 -10.46 1.81
CA GLY A 5 -8.23 -9.94 1.49
C GLY A 5 -7.85 -8.56 2.06
N TYR A 6 -8.79 -7.80 2.64
CA TYR A 6 -8.51 -6.49 3.30
C TYR A 6 -8.50 -6.57 4.84
N ASN A 7 -8.56 -7.79 5.36
CA ASN A 7 -8.70 -8.06 6.80
C ASN A 7 -7.44 -8.73 7.38
N THR A 8 -6.34 -8.72 6.63
CA THR A 8 -5.06 -9.30 6.97
C THR A 8 -4.09 -8.22 7.44
N ILE A 9 -3.19 -8.56 8.36
CA ILE A 9 -2.14 -7.68 8.86
C ILE A 9 -0.80 -8.07 8.23
N PRO A 10 0.22 -7.18 8.24
CA PRO A 10 1.57 -7.53 7.86
C PRO A 10 2.14 -8.70 8.66
N THR A 11 2.91 -9.56 8.00
CA THR A 11 3.52 -10.76 8.58
C THR A 11 4.82 -10.41 9.31
N PRO A 12 4.97 -10.75 10.61
CA PRO A 12 6.25 -10.63 11.30
C PRO A 12 7.24 -11.68 10.79
N VAL A 13 8.43 -11.25 10.38
CA VAL A 13 9.49 -12.14 9.85
C VAL A 13 10.82 -11.91 10.55
N ASP A 14 11.69 -12.92 10.51
CA ASP A 14 13.07 -12.80 11.00
C ASP A 14 14.01 -12.27 9.90
N GLN A 15 13.62 -12.43 8.64
CA GLN A 15 14.25 -11.88 7.44
C GLN A 15 13.18 -11.66 6.37
N TYR A 16 13.31 -10.60 5.56
CA TYR A 16 12.40 -10.38 4.45
C TYR A 16 12.54 -11.49 3.40
N SER A 17 11.42 -11.99 2.90
CA SER A 17 11.39 -13.07 1.92
C SER A 17 11.44 -12.57 0.46
N GLY A 18 11.22 -11.28 0.26
CA GLY A 18 11.20 -10.66 -1.06
C GLY A 18 11.82 -9.26 -1.06
N GLN A 19 11.15 -8.32 -1.70
CA GLN A 19 11.70 -7.00 -1.99
C GLN A 19 11.64 -6.10 -0.75
N ILE A 20 12.73 -5.38 -0.48
CA ILE A 20 12.74 -4.32 0.53
C ILE A 20 12.07 -3.07 -0.05
N VAL A 21 11.17 -2.48 0.74
CA VAL A 21 10.44 -1.24 0.42
C VAL A 21 10.40 -0.32 1.63
N TYR A 22 10.15 0.95 1.38
CA TYR A 22 10.21 2.01 2.36
C TYR A 22 8.88 2.71 2.51
N ARG A 23 8.56 3.13 3.73
CA ARG A 23 7.40 3.99 4.01
C ARG A 23 7.82 5.21 4.79
N GLY A 24 7.60 6.38 4.18
CA GLY A 24 7.64 7.65 4.87
C GLY A 24 6.39 7.84 5.72
N VAL A 25 6.56 8.21 6.97
CA VAL A 25 5.49 8.48 7.92
C VAL A 25 5.81 9.79 8.62
N HIS A 26 4.78 10.56 8.95
CA HIS A 26 4.89 11.76 9.78
C HIS A 26 3.61 11.88 10.61
N ASP A 27 3.62 12.75 11.60
CA ASP A 27 2.43 13.04 12.40
C ASP A 27 1.29 13.54 11.52
N SER A 28 0.08 13.10 11.85
CA SER A 28 -1.17 13.51 11.22
C SER A 28 -2.19 13.89 12.31
N ASP A 29 -3.31 14.49 11.91
CA ASP A 29 -4.35 14.90 12.84
C ASP A 29 -4.84 13.72 13.69
N GLY A 30 -4.47 13.73 14.98
CA GLY A 30 -4.87 12.71 15.96
C GLY A 30 -4.10 11.39 15.93
N VAL A 31 -3.02 11.26 15.14
CA VAL A 31 -2.15 10.07 15.13
C VAL A 31 -0.69 10.46 14.91
N THR A 32 0.18 10.10 15.86
CA THR A 32 1.63 10.25 15.75
C THR A 32 2.24 9.27 14.75
N ALA A 33 3.43 9.58 14.22
CA ALA A 33 4.13 8.68 13.32
C ALA A 33 4.36 7.28 13.93
N ASP A 34 4.67 7.21 15.23
CA ASP A 34 4.88 5.95 15.95
C ASP A 34 3.59 5.16 16.11
N GLU A 35 2.49 5.81 16.53
CA GLU A 35 1.19 5.14 16.59
C GLU A 35 0.74 4.65 15.22
N PHE A 36 1.04 5.38 14.15
CA PHE A 36 0.74 4.94 12.80
C PHE A 36 1.53 3.69 12.42
N ILE A 37 2.84 3.65 12.70
CA ILE A 37 3.70 2.50 12.42
C ILE A 37 3.19 1.27 13.18
N GLU A 38 2.84 1.41 14.47
CA GLU A 38 2.31 0.31 15.28
C GLU A 38 0.91 -0.14 14.81
N LYS A 39 0.05 0.79 14.42
CA LYS A 39 -1.24 0.47 13.78
C LYS A 39 -1.03 -0.32 12.49
N LEU A 40 0.00 0.00 11.70
CA LEU A 40 0.25 -0.69 10.43
C LEU A 40 0.60 -2.16 10.66
N LYS A 41 1.30 -2.47 11.75
CA LYS A 41 1.65 -3.84 12.16
C LYS A 41 0.46 -4.64 12.72
N THR A 42 -0.57 -3.96 13.24
CA THR A 42 -1.60 -4.58 14.10
C THR A 42 -3.02 -4.47 13.56
N THR A 43 -3.26 -3.63 12.55
CA THR A 43 -4.59 -3.41 11.98
C THR A 43 -4.63 -3.80 10.52
N SER A 44 -5.74 -4.41 10.12
CA SER A 44 -5.84 -5.06 8.82
C SER A 44 -6.04 -4.11 7.65
N LEU A 45 -6.39 -2.86 7.93
CA LEU A 45 -6.77 -1.92 6.89
C LEU A 45 -6.42 -0.50 7.31
N MET A 46 -5.30 -0.01 6.79
CA MET A 46 -5.01 1.42 6.77
C MET A 46 -5.31 1.95 5.38
N ILE A 47 -6.61 2.05 5.07
CA ILE A 47 -7.06 3.01 4.07
C ILE A 47 -6.64 4.37 4.61
N SER A 48 -6.07 5.24 3.76
CA SER A 48 -5.73 6.62 4.13
C SER A 48 -6.79 7.23 5.05
N GLY A 49 -6.39 7.97 6.09
CA GLY A 49 -7.33 8.59 7.03
C GLY A 49 -8.38 9.51 6.37
N ALA A 50 -8.15 9.90 5.12
CA ALA A 50 -9.18 10.38 4.23
C ALA A 50 -9.80 9.17 3.49
N ASP A 51 -11.12 8.96 3.64
CA ASP A 51 -11.94 7.97 2.91
C ASP A 51 -11.83 8.08 1.36
N SER A 52 -11.01 8.99 0.86
CA SER A 52 -10.52 9.11 -0.51
C SER A 52 -9.07 9.62 -0.51
N SER A 53 -8.27 9.14 -1.44
CA SER A 53 -6.93 9.66 -1.75
C SER A 53 -6.85 9.73 -3.26
N SER A 54 -6.16 10.74 -3.81
CA SER A 54 -5.92 10.85 -5.26
C SER A 54 -5.13 9.67 -5.84
N LYS A 55 -4.61 8.78 -4.98
CA LYS A 55 -3.90 7.56 -5.34
C LYS A 55 -4.69 6.27 -5.00
N GLY A 56 -5.94 6.41 -4.57
CA GLY A 56 -6.80 5.30 -4.21
C GLY A 56 -6.71 4.87 -2.75
N ARG A 57 -7.35 3.75 -2.44
CA ARG A 57 -7.32 3.16 -1.10
C ARG A 57 -6.23 2.09 -1.02
N GLY A 58 -5.45 2.08 0.06
CA GLY A 58 -4.45 1.06 0.35
C GLY A 58 -3.23 1.63 1.10
N ALA A 59 -2.27 0.75 1.37
CA ALA A 59 -1.04 1.10 2.07
C ALA A 59 0.07 1.41 1.06
N TYR A 60 0.59 2.62 1.14
CA TYR A 60 1.63 3.12 0.23
C TYR A 60 3.03 2.81 0.73
N PHE A 61 3.83 2.20 -0.13
CA PHE A 61 5.25 1.96 0.06
C PHE A 61 6.00 2.47 -1.18
N SER A 62 7.32 2.58 -1.06
CA SER A 62 8.21 3.01 -2.12
C SER A 62 9.35 2.01 -2.27
N GLU A 63 9.68 1.65 -3.50
CA GLU A 63 10.91 0.90 -3.80
C GLU A 63 12.16 1.78 -3.68
N ASP A 64 11.98 3.10 -3.63
CA ASP A 64 13.03 4.12 -3.53
C ASP A 64 12.96 4.81 -2.15
N ASP A 65 14.06 4.76 -1.39
CA ASP A 65 14.15 5.39 -0.07
C ASP A 65 13.95 6.91 -0.13
N PHE A 66 14.41 7.54 -1.23
CA PHE A 66 14.39 8.98 -1.36
C PHE A 66 12.94 9.47 -1.51
N GLN A 67 12.12 8.74 -2.26
CA GLN A 67 10.68 9.02 -2.34
C GLN A 67 9.99 8.87 -0.98
N ALA A 68 10.34 7.87 -0.19
CA ALA A 68 9.80 7.70 1.16
C ALA A 68 10.23 8.86 2.08
N GLN A 69 11.49 9.30 1.99
CA GLN A 69 12.01 10.45 2.73
C GLN A 69 11.29 11.74 2.34
N MET A 70 11.14 12.01 1.04
CA MET A 70 10.41 13.19 0.56
C MET A 70 8.94 13.19 0.99
N HIS A 71 8.34 12.02 1.20
CA HIS A 71 7.00 11.93 1.76
C HIS A 71 6.96 12.22 3.26
N SER A 72 7.91 11.70 4.05
CA SER A 72 7.93 11.91 5.51
C SER A 72 8.18 13.37 5.90
N LEU A 73 8.91 14.14 5.07
CA LEU A 73 9.18 15.56 5.30
C LEU A 73 7.95 16.49 5.18
N ARG A 74 6.76 15.96 4.90
CA ARG A 74 5.51 16.73 4.77
C ARG A 74 4.84 17.08 6.11
N GLY A 75 5.32 16.54 7.22
CA GLY A 75 4.76 16.78 8.55
C GLY A 75 5.83 16.69 9.65
N ALA A 76 5.39 16.86 10.91
CA ALA A 76 6.27 16.77 12.07
C ALA A 76 6.64 15.31 12.41
N ASN A 77 7.72 15.13 13.18
CA ASN A 77 8.19 13.82 13.66
C ASN A 77 8.35 12.77 12.54
N SER A 78 8.91 13.21 11.41
CA SER A 78 9.14 12.41 10.21
C SER A 78 9.97 11.16 10.49
N LYS A 79 9.52 10.01 9.97
CA LYS A 79 10.23 8.73 10.01
C LYS A 79 10.20 8.06 8.63
N VAL A 80 11.23 7.30 8.34
CA VAL A 80 11.24 6.36 7.22
C VAL A 80 11.41 4.97 7.82
N THR A 81 10.53 4.05 7.43
CA THR A 81 10.52 2.67 7.93
C THR A 81 10.74 1.69 6.78
N GLU A 82 11.45 0.61 7.08
CA GLU A 82 11.76 -0.47 6.15
C GLU A 82 10.76 -1.62 6.31
N TRP A 83 10.33 -2.20 5.19
CA TRP A 83 9.35 -3.27 5.10
C TRP A 83 9.75 -4.25 4.00
N GLY A 84 9.16 -5.44 4.03
CA GLY A 84 9.29 -6.42 2.95
C GLY A 84 8.00 -6.54 2.17
N ILE A 85 8.11 -6.75 0.86
CA ILE A 85 7.05 -7.32 0.03
C ILE A 85 7.41 -8.78 -0.19
N ASN A 86 6.57 -9.70 0.29
CA ASN A 86 6.86 -11.13 0.20
C ASN A 86 7.01 -11.57 -1.26
N SER A 87 7.78 -12.64 -1.50
CA SER A 87 8.08 -13.13 -2.86
C SER A 87 6.87 -13.70 -3.61
N LYS A 88 5.72 -13.86 -2.95
CA LYS A 88 4.47 -14.34 -3.57
C LYS A 88 3.58 -13.21 -4.06
N ALA A 89 3.94 -11.96 -3.77
CA ALA A 89 3.19 -10.78 -4.17
C ALA A 89 3.07 -10.71 -5.69
N LYS A 90 1.90 -10.29 -6.15
CA LYS A 90 1.65 -10.02 -7.56
C LYS A 90 1.57 -8.51 -7.73
N VAL A 91 2.44 -7.99 -8.59
CA VAL A 91 2.50 -6.56 -8.90
C VAL A 91 1.91 -6.34 -10.28
N LEU A 92 0.91 -5.47 -10.36
CA LEU A 92 0.36 -4.99 -11.61
C LEU A 92 0.78 -3.54 -11.82
N ASP A 93 1.27 -3.21 -13.01
CA ASP A 93 1.57 -1.82 -13.37
C ASP A 93 0.27 -1.06 -13.62
N ILE A 94 0.23 0.21 -13.22
CA ILE A 94 -0.93 1.07 -13.42
C ILE A 94 -1.29 1.23 -14.90
N ILE A 95 -0.31 1.21 -15.81
CA ILE A 95 -0.52 1.30 -17.26
C ILE A 95 -1.25 0.05 -17.76
N ASP A 96 -0.87 -1.13 -17.27
CA ASP A 96 -1.50 -2.39 -17.67
C ASP A 96 -2.91 -2.51 -17.08
N SER A 97 -3.08 -2.09 -15.82
CA SER A 97 -4.38 -1.95 -15.18
C SER A 97 -5.31 -1.05 -16.01
N SER A 98 -4.81 0.12 -16.44
CA SER A 98 -5.58 1.09 -17.23
C SER A 98 -6.09 0.48 -18.54
N LYS A 99 -5.25 -0.29 -19.24
CA LYS A 99 -5.64 -0.96 -20.49
C LYS A 99 -6.68 -2.04 -20.26
N MET A 100 -6.57 -2.81 -19.17
CA MET A 100 -7.56 -3.83 -18.82
C MET A 100 -8.92 -3.20 -18.50
N LEU A 101 -8.93 -2.14 -17.71
CA LEU A 101 -10.17 -1.42 -17.33
C LEU A 101 -10.85 -0.75 -18.53
N ALA A 102 -10.08 -0.20 -19.49
CA ALA A 102 -10.63 0.40 -20.70
C ALA A 102 -11.44 -0.59 -21.57
N ASN A 103 -11.20 -1.89 -21.44
CA ASN A 103 -11.93 -2.92 -22.16
C ASN A 103 -13.21 -3.39 -21.43
N LEU A 104 -13.46 -2.90 -20.21
CA LEU A 104 -14.68 -3.20 -19.49
C LEU A 104 -15.75 -2.19 -19.90
N GLU A 105 -16.77 -2.68 -20.61
CA GLU A 105 -17.99 -1.92 -20.88
C GLU A 105 -18.57 -1.50 -19.52
N ASN A 106 -18.67 -0.18 -19.27
CA ASN A 106 -19.17 0.52 -18.06
C ASN A 106 -18.14 1.27 -17.19
N ILE A 107 -16.85 1.30 -17.53
CA ILE A 107 -15.87 2.18 -16.84
C ILE A 107 -15.70 3.47 -17.67
N THR A 108 -16.39 4.53 -17.29
CA THR A 108 -16.57 5.73 -18.14
C THR A 108 -15.49 6.82 -18.00
N ASP A 109 -14.66 6.81 -16.96
CA ASP A 109 -13.72 7.91 -16.69
C ASP A 109 -12.24 7.54 -16.84
N LYS A 110 -11.51 8.41 -17.56
CA LYS A 110 -10.11 8.23 -17.96
C LYS A 110 -9.06 8.45 -16.84
N ASN A 111 -9.47 8.87 -15.64
CA ASN A 111 -8.54 9.34 -14.59
C ASN A 111 -8.53 8.49 -13.31
N SER A 112 -9.19 7.34 -13.29
CA SER A 112 -9.69 6.75 -12.05
C SER A 112 -9.22 5.32 -11.78
N VAL A 113 -8.16 4.83 -12.44
CA VAL A 113 -7.58 3.50 -12.09
C VAL A 113 -7.30 3.38 -10.60
N MET A 114 -6.82 4.48 -10.01
CA MET A 114 -6.58 4.60 -8.57
C MET A 114 -7.87 4.65 -7.73
N ASP A 115 -8.95 5.26 -8.22
CA ASP A 115 -10.26 5.30 -7.54
C ASP A 115 -11.03 3.96 -7.69
N TYR A 116 -10.79 3.25 -8.79
CA TYR A 116 -11.33 1.92 -9.12
C TYR A 116 -10.47 0.77 -8.59
N ASN A 117 -9.53 1.03 -7.68
CA ASN A 117 -8.77 -0.03 -7.00
C ASN A 117 -9.69 -1.14 -6.46
N HIS A 118 -10.93 -0.80 -6.04
CA HIS A 118 -11.91 -1.79 -5.60
C HIS A 118 -12.38 -2.75 -6.70
N GLU A 119 -12.44 -2.32 -7.96
CA GLU A 119 -12.77 -3.15 -9.13
C GLU A 119 -11.54 -3.94 -9.60
N ILE A 120 -10.35 -3.34 -9.52
CA ILE A 120 -9.08 -4.06 -9.76
C ILE A 120 -8.95 -5.23 -8.79
N VAL A 121 -9.40 -5.07 -7.54
CA VAL A 121 -9.48 -6.17 -6.56
C VAL A 121 -10.56 -7.20 -6.89
N GLY A 122 -11.60 -6.84 -7.65
CA GLY A 122 -12.55 -7.81 -8.18
C GLY A 122 -11.98 -8.64 -9.34
N ILE A 123 -11.08 -8.05 -10.13
CA ILE A 123 -10.45 -8.66 -11.30
C ILE A 123 -9.22 -9.50 -10.93
N LEU A 124 -8.47 -9.07 -9.92
CA LEU A 124 -7.29 -9.75 -9.40
C LEU A 124 -7.64 -10.40 -8.07
N SER A 125 -7.82 -11.72 -8.06
CA SER A 125 -7.97 -12.48 -6.82
C SER A 125 -6.58 -12.86 -6.30
N GLY A 126 -6.01 -12.09 -5.38
CA GLY A 126 -4.71 -12.44 -4.80
C GLY A 126 -4.08 -11.43 -3.83
N TYR A 127 -2.75 -11.46 -3.87
CA TYR A 127 -1.79 -10.74 -3.06
C TYR A 127 -1.37 -9.45 -3.81
N ASP A 128 -2.35 -8.60 -4.10
CA ASP A 128 -2.23 -7.66 -5.21
C ASP A 128 -1.67 -6.28 -4.79
N ILE A 129 -0.81 -5.76 -5.67
CA ILE A 129 -0.13 -4.47 -5.53
C ILE A 129 -0.27 -3.70 -6.85
N ILE A 130 -0.62 -2.41 -6.77
CA ILE A 130 -0.63 -1.51 -7.92
C ILE A 130 0.61 -0.62 -7.88
N LYS A 131 1.40 -0.67 -8.97
CA LYS A 131 2.65 0.08 -9.11
C LYS A 131 2.49 1.28 -10.03
N MET A 132 2.96 2.44 -9.59
CA MET A 132 3.09 3.65 -10.38
C MET A 132 4.46 4.29 -10.10
N GLY A 133 5.39 4.16 -11.04
CA GLY A 133 6.79 4.52 -10.79
C GLY A 133 7.38 3.64 -9.68
N ALA A 134 8.00 4.26 -8.67
CA ALA A 134 8.52 3.55 -7.50
C ALA A 134 7.49 3.41 -6.36
N THR A 135 6.29 4.01 -6.49
CA THR A 135 5.24 3.91 -5.47
C THR A 135 4.45 2.62 -5.67
N LEU A 136 4.33 1.84 -4.59
CA LEU A 136 3.50 0.65 -4.49
C LEU A 136 2.26 0.98 -3.63
N ASN A 137 1.08 0.78 -4.19
CA ASN A 137 -0.17 0.78 -3.43
C ASN A 137 -0.56 -0.66 -3.14
N VAL A 138 -0.33 -1.10 -1.90
CA VAL A 138 -0.60 -2.46 -1.43
C VAL A 138 -2.04 -2.56 -0.94
N LEU A 139 -2.82 -3.43 -1.57
CA LEU A 139 -4.25 -3.57 -1.31
C LEU A 139 -4.56 -4.64 -0.25
N ASN A 140 -3.72 -5.68 -0.19
CA ASN A 140 -3.77 -6.76 0.80
C ASN A 140 -2.48 -6.75 1.63
N LEU A 141 -2.57 -6.46 2.93
CA LEU A 141 -1.38 -6.35 3.79
C LEU A 141 -0.72 -7.69 4.12
N GLU A 142 -1.30 -8.83 3.75
CA GLU A 142 -0.72 -10.16 3.97
C GLU A 142 0.62 -10.35 3.24
N VAL A 143 0.88 -9.56 2.17
CA VAL A 143 2.20 -9.53 1.52
C VAL A 143 3.24 -8.65 2.18
N VAL A 144 2.81 -7.78 3.08
CA VAL A 144 3.73 -6.88 3.76
C VAL A 144 4.39 -7.65 4.89
N GLU A 145 5.69 -7.52 5.01
CA GLU A 145 6.50 -8.14 6.04
C GLU A 145 7.17 -7.06 6.89
N TRP A 146 7.34 -7.33 8.19
CA TRP A 146 8.12 -6.47 9.09
C TRP A 146 9.09 -7.30 9.91
N LEU A 147 10.30 -6.77 10.13
CA LEU A 147 11.32 -7.47 10.90
C LEU A 147 11.00 -7.47 12.39
N LYS A 148 10.96 -8.64 13.02
CA LYS A 148 10.74 -8.73 14.48
C LYS A 148 11.82 -8.00 15.30
N SER A 149 13.01 -7.82 14.73
CA SER A 149 14.11 -7.06 15.33
C SER A 149 13.91 -5.54 15.27
N SER A 150 13.01 -5.04 14.42
CA SER A 150 12.65 -3.62 14.37
C SER A 150 11.63 -3.31 15.47
N ARG A 151 12.16 -2.94 16.65
CA ARG A 151 11.39 -2.37 17.76
C ARG A 151 11.20 -0.88 17.55
#